data_AF-A0A3A1WVZ9-F1
#
_entry.id   AF-A0A3A1WVZ9-F1
#
_cell.length_a   1.000
_cell.length_b   1.000
_cell.length_c   1.000
_cell.angle_alpha   90.00
_cell.angle_beta   90.00
_cell.angle_gamma   90.00
#
_symmetry.space_group_name_H-M   'P 1'
#
loop_
_entity.id
_entity.type
_entity.pdbx_description
1 polymer ?
#
loop_
_entity_poly.entity_id
_entity_poly.type
_entity_poly.pdbx_seq_one_letter_code
_entity_poly.pdbx_strand_id
1 'polypeptide(L)'
;SLIYAIKDLRNAIAHNNVIFDTRFKTGKVDSRLSILLETEMSINNIDFKYMDAYVTAITYFLSKMGASEKMREGFVEQYDSETERLRHRLPANICNKILGTQHKSNMKLIKGFMKH
;
A
#
# COMPACT_ATOMS: atom_id res chain seq x y z
N SER A 1 -6.31 19.24 -0.56
CA SER A 1 -6.77 17.87 -0.23
C SER A 1 -5.78 16.79 -0.66
N LEU A 2 -5.23 16.80 -1.89
CA LEU A 2 -4.17 15.87 -2.31
C LEU A 2 -2.76 16.28 -1.80
N ILE A 3 -2.46 17.58 -1.83
CA ILE A 3 -1.18 18.13 -1.34
C ILE A 3 -0.95 17.81 0.15
N TYR A 4 -2.01 17.77 0.96
CA TYR A 4 -1.93 17.37 2.37
C TYR A 4 -1.63 15.87 2.52
N ALA A 5 -2.26 15.00 1.71
CA ALA A 5 -1.97 13.57 1.72
C ALA A 5 -0.53 13.25 1.30
N ILE A 6 0.02 13.97 0.31
CA ILE A 6 1.43 13.83 -0.10
C ILE A 6 2.38 14.37 0.97
N LYS A 7 2.04 15.48 1.62
CA LYS A 7 2.80 16.03 2.76
C LYS A 7 2.83 15.05 3.93
N ASP A 8 1.69 14.44 4.24
CA ASP A 8 1.57 13.48 5.34
C ASP A 8 2.31 12.18 5.02
N LEU A 9 2.25 11.70 3.77
CA LEU A 9 3.04 10.57 3.28
C LEU A 9 4.56 10.83 3.37
N ARG A 10 5.01 12.01 2.93
CA ARG A 10 6.43 12.41 3.03
C ARG A 10 6.87 12.48 4.49
N ASN A 11 6.04 13.05 5.36
CA ASN A 11 6.32 13.13 6.80
C ASN A 11 6.33 11.74 7.46
N ALA A 12 5.53 10.78 6.98
CA ALA A 12 5.55 9.38 7.40
C ALA A 12 6.90 8.73 7.13
N ILE A 13 7.40 8.91 5.90
CA ILE A 13 8.63 8.31 5.39
C ILE A 13 9.85 8.96 6.05
N ALA A 14 9.83 10.27 6.27
CA ALA A 14 10.98 11.02 6.78
C ALA A 14 11.17 10.92 8.29
N HIS A 15 10.13 10.59 9.06
CA HIS A 15 10.20 10.68 10.52
C HIS A 15 10.37 9.38 11.29
N ASN A 16 10.23 8.16 10.74
CA ASN A 16 10.39 6.98 11.60
C ASN A 16 10.76 5.65 10.93
N ASN A 17 11.48 4.85 11.74
CA ASN A 17 11.43 3.39 11.92
C ASN A 17 10.00 2.75 12.01
N VAL A 18 9.00 3.33 11.34
CA VAL A 18 7.55 3.04 11.40
C VAL A 18 7.16 1.99 10.34
N ILE A 19 7.71 0.79 10.45
CA ILE A 19 6.96 -0.39 9.97
C ILE A 19 6.24 -1.06 11.16
N PHE A 20 6.68 -0.79 12.39
CA PHE A 20 6.13 -1.38 13.61
C PHE A 20 5.24 -0.47 14.46
N ASP A 21 5.26 0.85 14.27
CA ASP A 21 4.44 1.76 15.06
C ASP A 21 3.24 2.25 14.24
N THR A 22 2.16 1.51 14.41
CA THR A 22 0.84 1.60 13.76
C THR A 22 0.07 2.90 14.10
N ARG A 23 0.69 4.07 13.94
CA ARG A 23 0.10 5.36 14.33
C ARG A 23 0.04 6.41 13.23
N PHE A 24 -0.05 5.98 11.97
CA PHE A 24 -0.53 6.85 10.88
C PHE A 24 -2.06 7.04 10.86
N LYS A 25 -2.73 6.84 12.01
CA LYS A 25 -4.14 7.18 12.22
C LYS A 25 -4.28 8.64 12.68
N THR A 26 -4.15 9.60 11.77
CA THR A 26 -4.75 10.93 11.99
C THR A 26 -6.10 10.98 11.29
N GLY A 27 -7.16 10.73 12.08
CA GLY A 27 -8.53 10.50 11.62
C GLY A 27 -9.13 11.67 10.83
N LYS A 28 -9.31 11.45 9.52
CA LYS A 28 -10.22 12.08 8.52
C LYS A 28 -9.63 11.99 7.11
N VAL A 29 -8.31 12.01 6.99
CA VAL A 29 -7.61 11.82 5.70
C VAL A 29 -7.69 10.36 5.27
N ASP A 30 -7.54 9.45 6.23
CA ASP A 30 -7.68 7.99 6.07
C ASP A 30 -8.99 7.62 5.36
N SER A 31 -10.15 8.07 5.82
CA SER A 31 -11.43 7.64 5.25
C SER A 31 -11.67 8.09 3.80
N ARG A 32 -11.28 9.32 3.43
CA ARG A 32 -11.43 9.80 2.04
C ARG A 32 -10.43 9.13 1.10
N LEU A 33 -9.20 8.92 1.58
CA LEU A 33 -8.18 8.22 0.81
C LEU A 33 -8.57 6.75 0.63
N SER A 34 -9.07 6.08 1.67
CA SER A 34 -9.57 4.72 1.58
C SER A 34 -10.69 4.60 0.55
N ILE A 35 -11.73 5.43 0.64
CA ILE A 35 -12.84 5.42 -0.33
C ILE A 35 -12.33 5.62 -1.77
N LEU A 36 -11.41 6.56 -1.97
CA LEU A 36 -10.81 6.82 -3.29
C LEU A 36 -10.08 5.58 -3.81
N LEU A 37 -9.19 4.99 -3.02
CA LEU A 37 -8.39 3.84 -3.44
C LEU A 37 -9.25 2.59 -3.64
N GLU A 38 -10.24 2.37 -2.78
CA GLU A 38 -11.19 1.26 -2.91
C GLU A 38 -12.00 1.38 -4.20
N THR A 39 -12.45 2.59 -4.54
CA THR A 39 -13.22 2.85 -5.76
C THR A 39 -12.34 2.74 -7.01
N GLU A 40 -11.20 3.41 -7.04
CA GLU A 40 -10.35 3.52 -8.23
C GLU A 40 -9.55 2.24 -8.51
N MET A 41 -9.21 1.47 -7.47
CA MET A 41 -8.40 0.24 -7.61
C MET A 41 -9.20 -1.04 -7.35
N SER A 42 -10.52 -0.95 -7.15
CA SER A 42 -11.40 -2.09 -6.87
C SER A 42 -10.96 -2.93 -5.66
N ILE A 43 -10.33 -2.29 -4.68
CA ILE A 43 -9.92 -2.91 -3.41
C ILE A 43 -11.06 -2.72 -2.41
N ASN A 44 -11.26 -3.69 -1.51
CA ASN A 44 -12.29 -3.61 -0.48
C ASN A 44 -11.65 -3.54 0.90
N ASN A 45 -12.17 -2.64 1.75
CA ASN A 45 -11.78 -2.50 3.15
C ASN A 45 -10.26 -2.36 3.34
N ILE A 46 -9.67 -1.40 2.64
CA ILE A 46 -8.24 -1.11 2.71
C ILE A 46 -7.87 -0.69 4.15
N ASP A 47 -6.86 -1.35 4.72
CA ASP A 47 -6.47 -1.15 6.12
C ASP A 47 -5.03 -0.62 6.20
N PHE A 48 -4.90 0.68 6.48
CA PHE A 48 -3.62 1.38 6.68
C PHE A 48 -2.85 0.92 7.94
N LYS A 49 -3.33 -0.10 8.64
CA LYS A 49 -2.52 -0.90 9.56
C LYS A 49 -1.45 -1.73 8.84
N TYR A 50 -1.69 -2.14 7.59
CA TYR A 50 -0.80 -3.02 6.83
C TYR A 50 -0.09 -2.27 5.70
N MET A 51 1.07 -2.77 5.31
CA MET A 51 1.96 -2.09 4.36
C MET A 51 1.38 -2.04 2.94
N ASP A 52 0.55 -3.01 2.57
CA ASP A 52 -0.08 -3.11 1.25
C ASP A 52 -1.03 -1.94 0.97
N ALA A 53 -1.66 -1.35 2.00
CA ALA A 53 -2.45 -0.13 1.87
C ALA A 53 -1.60 1.07 1.41
N TYR A 54 -0.38 1.22 1.92
CA TYR A 54 0.54 2.28 1.49
C TYR A 54 1.09 2.01 0.10
N VAL A 55 1.40 0.76 -0.22
CA VAL A 55 1.81 0.35 -1.57
C VAL A 55 0.71 0.65 -2.59
N THR A 56 -0.55 0.43 -2.22
CA THR A 56 -1.72 0.80 -3.03
C THR A 56 -1.74 2.31 -3.28
N ALA A 57 -1.62 3.12 -2.23
CA ALA A 57 -1.64 4.58 -2.36
C ALA A 57 -0.50 5.10 -3.25
N ILE A 58 0.72 4.60 -3.06
CA ILE A 58 1.89 5.00 -3.87
C ILE A 58 1.70 4.58 -5.33
N THR A 59 1.23 3.35 -5.58
CA THR A 59 0.97 2.85 -6.94
C THR A 59 -0.08 3.71 -7.65
N TYR A 60 -1.17 4.06 -6.95
CA TYR A 60 -2.19 4.98 -7.47
C TYR A 60 -1.60 6.34 -7.83
N PHE A 61 -0.82 6.95 -6.95
CA PHE A 61 -0.23 8.27 -7.21
C PHE A 61 0.78 8.24 -8.36
N LEU A 62 1.64 7.21 -8.43
CA LEU A 62 2.56 7.03 -9.55
C LEU A 62 1.80 6.94 -10.88
N SER A 63 0.67 6.21 -10.90
CA SER A 63 -0.21 6.11 -12.07
C SER A 63 -0.79 7.48 -12.47
N LYS A 64 -1.38 8.22 -11.53
CA LYS A 64 -1.97 9.55 -11.81
C LYS A 64 -0.94 10.61 -12.16
N MET A 65 0.32 10.43 -11.77
CA MET A 65 1.44 11.31 -12.15
C MET A 65 2.04 10.97 -13.51
N GLY A 66 1.53 9.95 -14.21
CA GLY A 66 2.05 9.55 -15.52
C GLY A 66 3.40 8.84 -15.45
N ALA A 67 3.72 8.20 -14.32
CA ALA A 67 4.93 7.39 -14.23
C ALA A 67 4.88 6.22 -15.24
N SER A 68 6.04 5.89 -15.82
CA SER A 68 6.13 4.79 -16.79
C SER A 68 5.65 3.47 -16.19
N GLU A 69 5.07 2.61 -17.03
CA GLU A 69 4.66 1.24 -16.66
C GLU A 69 5.78 0.49 -15.95
N LYS A 70 6.99 0.48 -16.53
CA LYS A 70 8.19 -0.12 -15.94
C LYS A 70 8.49 0.33 -14.51
N MET A 71 8.29 1.62 -14.20
CA MET A 71 8.51 2.15 -12.85
C MET A 71 7.45 1.67 -11.87
N ARG A 72 6.18 1.66 -12.29
CA ARG A 72 5.06 1.18 -11.46
C ARG A 72 5.19 -0.32 -11.19
N GLU A 73 5.46 -1.10 -12.24
CA GLU A 73 5.69 -2.54 -12.15
C GLU A 73 6.89 -2.85 -11.25
N GLY A 74 8.04 -2.23 -11.49
CA GLY A 74 9.24 -2.46 -10.68
C GLY A 74 9.02 -2.16 -9.20
N PHE A 75 8.26 -1.10 -8.86
CA PHE A 75 7.91 -0.79 -7.48
C PHE A 75 7.06 -1.90 -6.82
N VAL A 76 5.99 -2.33 -7.49
CA VAL A 76 5.07 -3.36 -6.95
C VAL A 76 5.75 -4.73 -6.91
N GLU A 77 6.56 -5.08 -7.90
CA GLU A 77 7.30 -6.34 -7.94
C GLU A 77 8.35 -6.44 -6.84
N GLN A 78 9.08 -5.37 -6.56
CA GLN A 78 10.02 -5.34 -5.44
C GLN A 78 9.30 -5.61 -4.12
N TYR A 79 8.19 -4.92 -3.87
CA TYR A 79 7.39 -5.15 -2.67
C TYR A 79 6.87 -6.59 -2.58
N ASP A 80 6.27 -7.10 -3.66
CA ASP A 80 5.70 -8.46 -3.68
C ASP A 80 6.79 -9.51 -3.43
N SER A 81 7.97 -9.34 -4.04
CA SER A 81 9.13 -10.24 -3.85
C SER A 81 9.61 -10.29 -2.40
N GLU A 82 9.66 -9.16 -1.71
CA GLU A 82 10.04 -9.11 -0.29
C GLU A 82 8.96 -9.74 0.60
N THR A 83 7.68 -9.59 0.24
CA THR A 83 6.60 -10.23 0.99
C THR A 83 6.55 -11.75 0.78
N GLU A 84 6.91 -12.22 -0.42
CA GLU A 84 7.09 -13.65 -0.67
C GLU A 84 8.31 -14.18 0.07
N ARG A 85 9.44 -13.46 0.10
CA ARG A 85 10.60 -13.82 0.95
C ARG A 85 10.21 -13.97 2.41
N LEU A 86 9.37 -13.08 2.94
CA LEU A 86 8.86 -13.18 4.30
C LEU A 86 8.04 -14.47 4.51
N ARG A 87 7.16 -14.81 3.56
CA ARG A 87 6.34 -16.04 3.59
C ARG A 87 7.16 -17.33 3.55
N HIS A 88 8.30 -17.33 2.87
CA HIS A 88 9.20 -18.48 2.85
C HIS A 88 9.98 -18.64 4.16
N ARG A 89 10.17 -17.56 4.93
CA ARG A 89 10.97 -17.55 6.15
C ARG A 89 10.17 -17.72 7.43
N LEU A 90 8.87 -17.42 7.41
CA LEU A 90 8.03 -17.39 8.61
C LEU A 90 6.78 -18.26 8.44
N PRO A 91 6.26 -18.84 9.54
CA PRO A 91 4.98 -19.51 9.53
C PRO A 91 3.83 -18.59 9.09
N ALA A 92 2.83 -19.15 8.40
CA ALA A 92 1.73 -18.40 7.81
C ALA A 92 0.96 -17.53 8.82
N ASN A 93 0.78 -18.00 10.05
CA ASN A 93 0.11 -17.25 11.11
C ASN A 93 0.90 -15.99 11.52
N ILE A 94 2.23 -16.02 11.50
CA ILE A 94 3.09 -14.86 11.77
C ILE A 94 3.07 -13.91 10.57
N CYS A 95 3.16 -14.43 9.35
CA CYS A 95 3.02 -13.61 8.14
C CYS A 95 1.69 -12.87 8.10
N ASN A 96 0.58 -13.52 8.44
CA ASN A 96 -0.74 -12.88 8.46
C ASN A 96 -0.85 -11.77 9.51
N LYS A 97 -0.07 -11.82 10.60
CA LYS A 97 0.00 -10.72 11.57
C LYS A 97 0.76 -9.51 11.03
N ILE A 98 1.76 -9.74 10.19
CA ILE A 98 2.62 -8.69 9.62
C ILE A 98 1.97 -8.07 8.39
N LEU A 99 1.47 -8.89 7.48
CA LEU A 99 0.97 -8.49 6.15
C LEU A 99 -0.55 -8.32 6.11
N GLY A 100 -1.27 -8.85 7.10
CA GLY A 100 -2.72 -8.98 7.02
C GLY A 100 -3.16 -10.19 6.19
N THR A 101 -4.40 -10.62 6.41
CA THR A 101 -4.97 -11.80 5.71
C THR A 101 -5.38 -11.50 4.28
N GLN A 102 -5.60 -10.22 3.95
CA GLN A 102 -6.06 -9.76 2.63
C GLN A 102 -4.91 -9.38 1.69
N HIS A 103 -3.65 -9.45 2.14
CA HIS A 103 -2.49 -9.02 1.34
C HIS A 103 -2.49 -9.63 -0.06
N LYS A 104 -2.66 -10.96 -0.18
CA LYS A 104 -2.59 -11.63 -1.50
C LYS A 104 -3.71 -11.22 -2.44
N SER A 105 -4.91 -10.95 -1.95
CA SER A 105 -6.00 -10.41 -2.77
C SER A 105 -5.69 -8.97 -3.21
N ASN A 106 -5.20 -8.14 -2.29
CA ASN A 106 -4.85 -6.75 -2.58
C ASN A 106 -3.74 -6.68 -3.64
N MET A 107 -2.72 -7.54 -3.55
CA MET A 107 -1.67 -7.60 -4.56
C MET A 107 -2.15 -7.96 -5.96
N LYS A 108 -3.12 -8.86 -6.08
CA LYS A 108 -3.72 -9.19 -7.38
C LYS A 108 -4.44 -7.99 -7.98
N LEU A 109 -5.17 -7.24 -7.15
CA LEU A 109 -5.92 -6.05 -7.58
C LEU A 109 -4.98 -4.91 -7.98
N ILE A 110 -3.94 -4.64 -7.20
CA ILE A 110 -2.92 -3.64 -7.54
C ILE A 110 -2.25 -3.96 -8.88
N LYS A 111 -1.86 -5.23 -9.09
CA LYS A 111 -1.29 -5.67 -10.38
C LYS A 111 -2.29 -5.61 -11.52
N GLY A 112 -3.58 -5.84 -11.26
CA GLY A 112 -4.65 -5.68 -12.26
C GLY A 112 -4.80 -4.24 -12.70
N PHE A 113 -4.82 -3.30 -11.75
CA PHE A 113 -4.92 -1.86 -12.03
C PHE A 113 -3.79 -1.33 -12.91
N MET A 114 -2.56 -1.83 -12.77
CA MET A 114 -1.42 -1.35 -13.56
C MET A 114 -1.49 -1.73 -15.04
N LYS A 115 -2.27 -2.77 -15.39
CA LYS A 115 -2.43 -3.26 -16.78
C LYS A 115 -3.44 -2.43 -17.59
N HIS A 116 -4.07 -1.45 -16.96
CA HIS A 116 -5.03 -0.52 -17.56
C HIS A 116 -4.43 0.89 -17.60
#